data_AF-A0A139XFJ0-F1
#
_entry.id   AF-A0A139XFJ0-F1
#
_cell.length_a   1.000
_cell.length_b   1.000
_cell.length_c   1.000
_cell.angle_alpha   90.00
_cell.angle_beta   90.00
_cell.angle_gamma   90.00
#
_symmetry.space_group_name_H-M   'P 1'
#
loop_
_entity.id
_entity.type
_entity.pdbx_description
1 polymer ?
#
loop_
_entity_poly.entity_id
_entity_poly.type
_entity_poly.pdbx_seq_one_letter_code
_entity_poly.pdbx_strand_id
1 'polypeptide(L)'
;MSLCDPPFKIQSEELVKVEIENGGEEEPVLEGFIDALVVQNRLWVVLIEAKRYGLSVMQALGQTLAYMMANPNSEMPVFGMITTGEDYIFIKLNQQMRQYALSNKFTLSNPRENELYQVMRVIKRIVSLINNK
;
A
#
# COMPACT_ATOMS: atom_id res chain seq x y z
N MET A 1 -21.53 6.40 -8.88
CA MET A 1 -20.18 7.00 -8.72
C MET A 1 -19.26 5.87 -8.32
N SER A 2 -18.35 5.52 -9.22
CA SER A 2 -17.32 4.52 -8.98
C SER A 2 -16.24 5.15 -8.10
N LEU A 3 -15.53 4.34 -7.31
CA LEU A 3 -14.39 4.80 -6.50
C LEU A 3 -13.26 5.41 -7.37
N CYS A 4 -13.30 5.16 -8.69
CA CYS A 4 -12.27 5.53 -9.66
C CYS A 4 -12.78 6.45 -10.79
N ASP A 5 -13.73 7.34 -10.50
CA ASP A 5 -14.08 8.42 -11.41
C ASP A 5 -13.03 9.56 -11.34
N PRO A 6 -12.82 10.38 -12.39
CA PRO A 6 -11.91 11.54 -12.32
C PRO A 6 -12.18 12.42 -11.08
N PRO A 7 -11.15 12.91 -10.37
CA PRO A 7 -9.73 13.03 -10.75
C PRO A 7 -8.86 11.78 -10.46
N PHE A 8 -9.45 10.66 -10.07
CA PHE A 8 -8.72 9.43 -9.75
C PHE A 8 -8.45 8.66 -11.04
N LYS A 9 -7.18 8.62 -11.50
CA LYS A 9 -6.76 7.76 -12.61
C LYS A 9 -6.17 6.48 -12.03
N ILE A 10 -6.71 5.33 -12.43
CA ILE A 10 -6.03 4.05 -12.19
C ILE A 10 -4.87 3.98 -13.19
N GLN A 11 -3.65 4.22 -12.72
CA GLN A 11 -2.47 3.70 -13.38
C GLN A 11 -2.17 2.34 -12.77
N SER A 12 -2.60 1.28 -13.45
CA SER A 12 -2.12 -0.07 -13.17
C SER A 12 -0.67 -0.11 -13.67
N GLU A 13 0.27 -0.13 -12.74
CA GLU A 13 1.64 -0.54 -13.05
C GLU A 13 1.79 -2.06 -12.90
N GLU A 14 2.88 -2.54 -13.49
CA GLU A 14 3.23 -3.93 -13.76
C GLU A 14 2.90 -4.89 -12.60
N LEU A 15 2.18 -5.96 -12.93
CA LEU A 15 1.80 -7.02 -12.01
C LEU A 15 3.07 -7.81 -11.64
N VAL A 16 3.61 -7.56 -10.45
CA VAL A 16 4.87 -8.19 -10.02
C VAL A 16 4.60 -9.47 -9.25
N LYS A 17 5.09 -10.59 -9.78
CA LYS A 17 5.08 -11.89 -9.11
C LYS A 17 6.16 -11.89 -8.02
N VAL A 18 5.76 -12.17 -6.80
CA VAL A 18 6.67 -12.39 -5.68
C VAL A 18 6.66 -13.89 -5.35
N GLU A 19 7.84 -14.50 -5.41
CA GLU A 19 8.10 -15.88 -5.01
C GLU A 19 8.88 -15.89 -3.70
N ILE A 20 8.34 -16.57 -2.68
CA ILE A 20 9.01 -16.72 -1.38
C ILE A 20 9.28 -18.21 -1.12
N GLU A 21 10.56 -18.53 -0.90
CA GLU A 21 11.00 -19.85 -0.46
C GLU A 21 10.68 -20.00 1.03
N ASN A 22 9.76 -20.90 1.36
CA ASN A 22 9.47 -21.24 2.74
C ASN A 22 10.45 -22.31 3.24
N GLY A 23 11.67 -21.91 3.60
CA GLY A 23 12.52 -22.58 4.62
C GLY A 23 12.79 -24.09 4.59
N GLY A 24 12.36 -24.87 3.59
CA GLY A 24 12.55 -26.32 3.52
C GLY A 24 12.22 -26.91 2.15
N GLU A 25 12.92 -27.98 1.78
CA GLU A 25 12.93 -28.60 0.44
C GLU A 25 11.56 -29.14 -0.04
N GLU A 26 10.54 -29.20 0.84
CA GLU A 26 9.20 -29.73 0.54
C GLU A 26 8.07 -28.69 0.64
N GLU A 27 8.33 -27.46 1.09
CA GLU A 27 7.27 -26.46 1.19
C GLU A 27 7.03 -25.75 -0.16
N PRO A 28 5.77 -25.62 -0.62
CA PRO A 28 5.47 -24.99 -1.89
C PRO A 28 5.82 -23.50 -1.86
N VAL A 29 6.50 -23.04 -2.91
CA VAL A 29 6.77 -21.61 -3.16
C VAL A 29 5.48 -20.82 -3.03
N LEU A 30 5.50 -19.78 -2.20
CA LEU A 30 4.38 -18.86 -2.08
C LEU A 30 4.42 -17.91 -3.27
N GLU A 31 3.35 -17.93 -4.08
CA GLU A 31 3.13 -16.97 -5.15
C GLU A 31 2.12 -15.90 -4.71
N GLY A 32 2.54 -14.64 -4.79
CA GLY A 32 1.68 -13.48 -4.64
C GLY A 32 1.87 -12.49 -5.79
N PHE A 33 0.86 -11.65 -5.99
CA PHE A 33 0.86 -10.54 -6.92
C PHE A 33 0.79 -9.23 -6.16
N ILE A 34 1.54 -8.24 -6.62
CA ILE A 34 1.45 -6.89 -6.11
C ILE A 34 0.84 -6.02 -7.19
N ASP A 35 -0.34 -5.48 -6.90
CA ASP A 35 -1.03 -4.51 -7.73
C ASP A 35 -0.94 -3.13 -7.09
N ALA A 36 -0.63 -2.11 -7.88
CA ALA A 36 -0.54 -0.74 -7.41
C ALA A 36 -1.53 0.18 -8.15
N LEU A 37 -2.17 1.05 -7.38
CA LEU A 37 -3.01 2.16 -7.83
C LEU A 37 -2.38 3.47 -7.39
N VAL A 38 -2.03 4.33 -8.35
CA VAL A 38 -1.49 5.67 -8.07
C VAL A 38 -2.56 6.74 -8.26
N VAL A 39 -2.86 7.48 -7.21
CA VAL A 39 -3.84 8.57 -7.18
C VAL A 39 -3.13 9.92 -7.14
N GLN A 40 -3.37 10.75 -8.17
CA GLN A 40 -2.84 12.12 -8.31
C GLN A 40 -1.32 12.23 -8.06
N ASN A 41 -0.55 11.18 -8.34
CA ASN A 41 0.89 11.11 -8.07
C ASN A 41 1.26 11.47 -6.61
N ARG A 42 0.33 11.27 -5.67
CA ARG A 42 0.49 11.64 -4.25
C ARG A 42 0.01 10.56 -3.27
N LEU A 43 -0.76 9.58 -3.74
CA LEU A 43 -1.19 8.44 -2.95
C LEU A 43 -1.01 7.14 -3.75
N TRP A 44 -0.19 6.24 -3.22
CA TRP A 44 -0.02 4.88 -3.71
C TRP A 44 -0.89 3.95 -2.87
N VAL A 45 -1.71 3.14 -3.52
CA VAL A 45 -2.47 2.07 -2.89
C VAL A 45 -1.95 0.77 -3.48
N VAL A 46 -1.30 -0.04 -2.65
CA VAL A 46 -0.65 -1.28 -3.03
C VAL A 46 -1.43 -2.43 -2.43
N LEU A 47 -2.00 -3.26 -3.28
CA LEU A 47 -2.70 -4.49 -2.93
C LEU A 47 -1.76 -5.67 -3.13
N ILE A 48 -1.64 -6.50 -2.10
CA ILE A 48 -0.98 -7.80 -2.19
C ILE A 48 -2.07 -8.85 -2.34
N GLU A 49 -2.19 -9.41 -3.53
CA GLU A 49 -3.06 -10.55 -3.79
C GLU A 49 -2.26 -11.85 -3.64
N ALA A 50 -2.60 -12.66 -2.63
CA ALA A 50 -1.94 -13.93 -2.38
C ALA A 50 -2.90 -15.09 -2.56
N LYS A 51 -2.45 -16.18 -3.21
CA LYS A 51 -3.25 -17.42 -3.29
C LYS A 51 -3.37 -18.14 -1.94
N ARG A 52 -2.53 -17.80 -0.95
CA ARG A 52 -2.50 -18.42 0.37
C ARG A 52 -2.42 -17.36 1.47
N TYR A 53 -3.12 -17.62 2.57
CA TYR A 53 -3.03 -16.81 3.79
C TYR A 53 -1.60 -16.78 4.32
N GLY A 54 -1.13 -15.60 4.77
CA GLY A 54 0.13 -15.46 5.50
C GLY A 54 1.18 -14.52 4.90
N LEU A 55 0.95 -13.93 3.71
CA LEU A 55 1.84 -12.89 3.20
C LEU A 55 1.72 -11.62 4.05
N SER A 56 2.86 -11.14 4.53
CA SER A 56 2.92 -9.93 5.35
C SER A 56 2.95 -8.69 4.45
N VAL A 57 2.15 -7.69 4.79
CA VAL A 57 2.21 -6.35 4.17
C VAL A 57 3.62 -5.75 4.16
N MET A 58 4.49 -6.17 5.08
CA MET A 58 5.88 -5.70 5.13
C MET A 58 6.73 -6.19 3.96
N GLN A 59 6.37 -7.29 3.30
CA GLN A 59 7.13 -7.83 2.17
C GLN A 59 7.06 -6.90 0.95
N ALA A 60 5.94 -6.20 0.75
CA ALA A 60 5.82 -5.23 -0.33
C ALA A 60 6.44 -3.86 0.01
N LEU A 61 6.96 -3.63 1.22
CA LEU A 61 7.44 -2.30 1.64
C LEU A 61 8.59 -1.79 0.77
N GLY A 62 9.60 -2.62 0.51
CA GLY A 62 10.77 -2.21 -0.26
C GLY A 62 10.39 -1.78 -1.68
N GLN A 63 9.58 -2.59 -2.35
CA GLN A 63 9.08 -2.29 -3.69
C GLN A 63 8.14 -1.07 -3.71
N THR A 64 7.24 -0.96 -2.73
CA THR A 64 6.37 0.21 -2.58
C THR A 64 7.18 1.49 -2.44
N LEU A 65 8.22 1.49 -1.60
CA LEU A 65 9.11 2.64 -1.44
C LEU A 65 9.88 2.95 -2.73
N ALA A 66 10.31 1.95 -3.50
CA ALA A 66 10.98 2.15 -4.78
C ALA A 66 10.07 2.89 -5.78
N TYR A 67 8.81 2.46 -5.93
CA TYR A 67 7.83 3.15 -6.79
C TYR A 67 7.53 4.56 -6.28
N MET A 68 7.29 4.73 -4.98
CA MET A 68 7.02 6.05 -4.40
C MET A 68 8.22 7.00 -4.55
N MET A 69 9.46 6.49 -4.48
CA MET A 69 10.68 7.27 -4.69
C MET A 69 10.88 7.68 -6.16
N ALA A 70 10.40 6.89 -7.11
CA ALA A 70 10.42 7.22 -8.54
C ALA A 70 9.39 8.29 -8.93
N ASN A 71 8.51 8.71 -8.01
CA ASN A 71 7.54 9.78 -8.25
C ASN A 71 8.25 11.08 -8.71
N PRO A 72 7.89 11.66 -9.88
CA PRO A 72 8.59 12.82 -10.43
C PRO A 72 8.42 14.11 -9.62
N ASN A 73 7.44 14.19 -8.70
CA ASN A 73 7.18 15.38 -7.90
C ASN A 73 7.70 15.23 -6.46
N SER A 74 8.86 15.81 -6.19
CA SER A 74 9.50 15.76 -4.86
C SER A 74 9.11 16.86 -3.89
N GLU A 75 8.30 17.85 -4.29
CA GLU A 75 8.05 19.04 -3.45
C GLU A 75 7.13 18.77 -2.26
N MET A 76 6.34 17.70 -2.31
CA MET A 76 5.38 17.34 -1.27
C MET A 76 5.64 15.93 -0.75
N PRO A 77 5.32 15.66 0.53
CA PRO A 77 5.27 14.29 1.01
C PRO A 77 4.28 13.45 0.20
N VAL A 78 4.69 12.22 -0.07
CA VAL A 78 3.91 11.21 -0.79
C VAL A 78 3.37 10.21 0.23
N PHE A 79 2.15 9.75 0.03
CA PHE A 79 1.51 8.76 0.91
C PHE A 79 1.40 7.42 0.21
N GLY A 80 1.48 6.35 1.00
CA GLY A 80 1.29 4.98 0.55
C GLY A 80 0.35 4.24 1.50
N MET A 81 -0.32 3.22 0.99
CA MET A 81 -1.05 2.22 1.77
C MET A 81 -0.75 0.86 1.17
N ILE A 82 -0.25 -0.07 1.98
CA ILE A 82 -0.10 -1.47 1.58
C ILE A 82 -1.20 -2.28 2.26
N THR A 83 -1.89 -3.14 1.53
CA THR A 83 -2.96 -3.97 2.06
C THR A 83 -3.03 -5.36 1.44
N THR A 84 -3.47 -6.35 2.22
CA THR A 84 -3.88 -7.68 1.74
C THR A 84 -5.41 -7.83 1.67
N GLY A 85 -6.16 -6.73 1.86
CA GLY A 85 -7.60 -6.73 2.13
C GLY A 85 -7.94 -6.95 3.61
N GLU A 86 -7.15 -7.75 4.32
CA GLU A 86 -7.29 -7.99 5.76
C GLU A 86 -6.42 -7.05 6.60
N ASP A 87 -5.15 -6.90 6.22
CA ASP A 87 -4.17 -6.07 6.92
C ASP A 87 -3.87 -4.77 6.15
N TYR A 88 -3.51 -3.71 6.86
CA TYR A 88 -3.22 -2.39 6.31
C TYR A 88 -2.03 -1.73 7.02
N ILE A 89 -1.09 -1.16 6.26
CA ILE A 89 -0.05 -0.26 6.75
C ILE A 89 -0.01 1.00 5.88
N PHE A 90 0.05 2.17 6.53
CA PHE A 90 0.22 3.44 5.84
C PHE A 90 1.68 3.88 5.87
N ILE A 91 2.11 4.50 4.77
CA ILE A 91 3.44 5.04 4.56
C ILE A 91 3.33 6.54 4.33
N LYS A 92 4.24 7.29 4.95
CA LYS A 92 4.50 8.68 4.58
C LYS A 92 5.95 8.79 4.15
N LEU A 93 6.19 9.17 2.90
CA LEU A 93 7.50 9.37 2.32
C LEU A 93 7.77 10.87 2.13
N ASN A 94 8.91 11.34 2.63
CA ASN A 94 9.51 12.60 2.23
C ASN A 94 10.68 12.31 1.30
N GLN A 95 10.49 12.55 -0.01
CA GLN A 95 11.50 12.27 -1.03
C GLN A 95 12.73 13.18 -0.90
N GLN A 96 12.57 14.45 -0.50
CA GLN A 96 13.68 15.38 -0.32
C GLN A 96 14.61 14.94 0.81
N MET A 97 14.04 14.54 1.95
CA MET A 97 14.79 14.09 3.11
C MET A 97 15.20 12.61 3.01
N ARG A 98 14.71 11.88 2.01
CA ARG A 98 14.87 10.41 1.85
C ARG A 98 14.45 9.65 3.12
N GLN A 99 13.37 10.10 3.75
CA GLN A 99 12.85 9.54 5.00
C GLN A 99 11.43 9.04 4.80
N TYR A 100 11.12 7.89 5.39
CA TYR A 100 9.76 7.39 5.47
C TYR A 100 9.37 7.07 6.91
N ALA A 101 8.07 7.10 7.17
CA ALA A 101 7.48 6.63 8.41
C ALA A 101 6.33 5.69 8.11
N LEU A 102 6.10 4.73 9.02
CA LEU A 102 5.01 3.76 8.96
C LEU A 102 3.99 4.05 10.06
N SER A 103 2.73 3.74 9.79
CA SER A 103 1.74 3.60 10.85
C SER A 103 1.94 2.28 11.62
N ASN A 104 1.24 2.13 12.74
CA ASN A 104 0.92 0.79 13.24
C ASN A 104 0.19 -0.01 12.15
N LYS A 105 0.32 -1.35 12.21
CA LYS A 105 -0.49 -2.24 11.38
C LYS A 105 -1.93 -2.22 11.89
N PHE A 106 -2.88 -2.09 10.97
CA PHE A 106 -4.30 -2.30 11.22
C PHE A 106 -4.73 -3.63 10.61
N THR A 107 -5.71 -4.30 11.21
CA THR A 107 -6.23 -5.60 10.79
C THR A 107 -7.73 -5.70 10.99
N LEU A 108 -8.44 -6.30 10.03
CA LEU A 108 -9.88 -6.53 10.14
C LEU A 108 -10.24 -7.73 11.01
N SER A 109 -9.25 -8.57 11.30
CA SER A 109 -9.41 -9.78 12.10
C SER A 109 -9.24 -9.53 13.60
N ASN A 110 -9.14 -8.27 14.05
CA ASN A 110 -9.14 -7.93 15.45
C ASN A 110 -10.56 -8.10 16.04
N PRO A 111 -10.80 -9.07 16.93
CA PRO A 111 -12.14 -9.33 17.47
C PRO A 111 -12.57 -8.30 18.52
N ARG A 112 -11.65 -7.44 18.99
CA ARG A 112 -11.89 -6.48 20.07
C ARG A 112 -12.19 -5.06 19.59
N GLU A 113 -11.64 -4.67 18.45
CA GLU A 113 -11.81 -3.33 17.90
C GLU A 113 -12.00 -3.40 16.38
N ASN A 114 -12.97 -2.64 15.87
CA ASN A 114 -13.15 -2.49 14.43
C ASN A 114 -12.17 -1.45 13.89
N GLU A 115 -11.00 -1.90 13.48
CA GLU A 115 -9.92 -1.04 12.97
C GLU A 115 -10.20 -0.46 11.57
N LEU A 116 -11.23 -0.97 10.86
CA LEU A 116 -11.65 -0.41 9.57
C LEU A 116 -12.03 1.08 9.69
N TYR A 117 -12.65 1.47 10.80
CA TYR A 117 -12.97 2.87 11.04
C TYR A 117 -11.73 3.77 11.10
N GLN A 118 -10.62 3.25 11.67
CA GLN A 118 -9.35 3.98 11.72
C GLN A 118 -8.71 4.05 10.34
N VAL A 119 -8.70 2.93 9.60
CA VAL A 119 -8.23 2.88 8.20
C VAL A 119 -8.97 3.94 7.37
N MET A 120 -10.30 3.97 7.42
CA MET A 120 -11.11 4.95 6.69
C MET A 120 -10.87 6.40 7.13
N ARG A 121 -10.59 6.63 8.42
CA ARG A 121 -10.24 7.96 8.94
C ARG A 121 -8.90 8.44 8.39
N VAL A 122 -7.90 7.57 8.33
CA VAL A 122 -6.59 7.87 7.75
C VAL A 122 -6.73 8.16 6.26
N ILE A 123 -7.45 7.33 5.51
CA ILE A 123 -7.72 7.55 4.07
C ILE A 123 -8.38 8.91 3.86
N LYS A 124 -9.45 9.24 4.60
CA LYS A 124 -10.12 10.56 4.52
C LYS A 124 -9.16 11.71 4.79
N ARG A 125 -8.27 11.57 5.78
CA ARG A 125 -7.28 12.60 6.10
C ARG A 125 -6.27 12.80 4.97
N ILE A 126 -5.76 11.71 4.40
CA ILE A 126 -4.81 11.75 3.27
C ILE A 126 -5.49 12.41 2.06
N VAL A 127 -6.70 11.96 1.70
CA VAL A 127 -7.45 12.54 0.57
C VAL A 127 -7.70 14.03 0.77
N SER A 128 -8.03 14.48 1.98
CA SER A 128 -8.16 15.92 2.27
C SER A 128 -6.85 16.69 2.10
N LEU A 129 -5.71 16.12 2.52
CA LEU A 129 -4.39 16.76 2.35
C LEU A 129 -3.99 16.87 0.87
N ILE A 130 -4.42 15.90 0.06
CA ILE A 130 -4.20 15.87 -1.37
C ILE A 130 -5.12 16.91 -2.05
N ASN A 131 -6.43 16.90 -1.78
CA ASN A 131 -7.40 17.75 -2.47
C ASN A 131 -7.37 19.24 -2.08
N ASN A 132 -6.80 19.62 -0.92
CA ASN A 132 -6.77 21.03 -0.47
C ASN A 132 -5.70 21.89 -1.18
N LYS A 133 -5.36 21.59 -2.43
CA LYS A 133 -4.42 22.35 -3.27
C LYS A 133 -4.84 22.35 -4.72
#